data_AF-A0A7C2SWW4-F1
#
_entry.id   AF-A0A7C2SWW4-F1
#
_cell.length_a   1.000
_cell.length_b   1.000
_cell.length_c   1.000
_cell.angle_alpha   90.00
_cell.angle_beta   90.00
_cell.angle_gamma   90.00
#
_symmetry.space_group_name_H-M   'P 1'
#
loop_
_entity.id
_entity.type
_entity.pdbx_description
1 polymer ?
#
loop_
_entity_poly.entity_id
_entity_poly.type
_entity_poly.pdbx_seq_one_letter_code
_entity_poly.pdbx_strand_id
1 'polypeptide(L)'
;MSISRDEWRKERGSVVKFNDSMYRKLVMAGSAAMMSETPGRIKWLTRPLGYHNRYIFKTRLGLSESEIRQLEKERVVGYWDYRVGQRPPVYYNIEEDELFNYGGESDAK
;
A
#
# COMPACT_ATOMS: atom_id res chain seq x y z
N MET A 1 10.13 -29.29 8.73
CA MET A 1 10.13 -27.97 9.43
C MET A 1 9.79 -26.89 8.42
N SER A 2 8.87 -25.95 8.73
CA SER A 2 8.44 -24.91 7.78
C SER A 2 9.45 -23.77 7.71
N ILE A 3 9.80 -23.31 6.50
CA ILE A 3 10.73 -22.19 6.25
C ILE A 3 10.32 -20.93 7.03
N SER A 4 9.01 -20.66 7.11
CA SER A 4 8.47 -19.48 7.81
C SER A 4 8.62 -19.48 9.33
N ARG A 5 8.98 -20.63 9.93
CA ARG A 5 9.10 -20.80 11.38
C ARG A 5 10.53 -21.05 11.85
N ASP A 6 11.48 -21.15 10.92
CA ASP A 6 12.90 -21.40 11.17
C ASP A 6 13.56 -20.23 11.94
N GLU A 7 14.17 -20.51 13.10
CA GLU A 7 14.78 -19.50 13.97
C GLU A 7 16.04 -18.89 13.38
N TRP A 8 16.90 -19.72 12.79
CA TRP A 8 18.09 -19.26 12.07
C TRP A 8 17.63 -18.20 11.07
N ARG A 9 16.61 -18.47 10.23
CA ARG A 9 16.11 -17.52 9.21
C ARG A 9 15.56 -16.21 9.74
N LYS A 10 14.95 -16.22 10.93
CA LYS A 10 14.48 -15.00 11.59
C LYS A 10 15.65 -14.15 12.06
N GLU A 11 16.66 -14.79 12.67
CA GLU A 11 17.83 -14.11 13.21
C GLU A 11 18.59 -13.31 12.15
N ARG A 12 18.76 -13.85 10.94
CA ARG A 12 19.44 -13.12 9.85
C ARG A 12 18.53 -12.23 9.01
N GLY A 13 17.26 -12.11 9.37
CA GLY A 13 16.31 -11.26 8.65
C GLY A 13 15.82 -11.80 7.30
N SER A 14 16.06 -13.07 6.96
CA SER A 14 15.47 -13.69 5.76
C SER A 14 13.96 -13.99 5.93
N VAL A 15 13.51 -14.17 7.17
CA VAL A 15 12.10 -14.33 7.54
C VAL A 15 11.73 -13.22 8.52
N VAL A 16 10.85 -12.32 8.10
CA VAL A 16 10.51 -11.11 8.86
C VAL A 16 9.05 -11.15 9.29
N LYS A 17 8.80 -10.98 10.59
CA LYS A 17 7.45 -10.67 11.08
C LYS A 17 7.20 -9.19 10.83
N PHE A 18 6.19 -8.88 10.03
CA PHE A 18 5.84 -7.51 9.67
C PHE A 18 4.41 -7.22 10.13
N ASN A 19 4.21 -6.08 10.79
CA ASN A 19 2.89 -5.61 11.19
C ASN A 19 2.50 -4.44 10.29
N ASP A 20 1.71 -4.72 9.25
CA ASP A 20 1.22 -3.72 8.33
C ASP A 20 -0.08 -3.09 8.86
N SER A 21 -0.27 -1.79 8.66
CA SER A 21 -1.48 -1.08 9.08
C SER A 21 -2.75 -1.63 8.43
N MET A 22 -2.66 -2.05 7.17
CA MET A 22 -3.79 -2.57 6.39
C MET A 22 -3.97 -4.08 6.51
N TYR A 23 -2.87 -4.84 6.45
CA TYR A 23 -2.92 -6.31 6.41
C TYR A 23 -2.60 -7.00 7.74
N ARG A 24 -2.35 -6.22 8.81
CA ARG A 24 -1.99 -6.72 10.14
C ARG A 24 -0.68 -7.54 10.10
N LYS A 25 -0.60 -8.59 10.93
CA LYS A 25 0.61 -9.38 11.13
C LYS A 25 0.79 -10.42 10.02
N LEU A 26 1.90 -10.31 9.30
CA LEU A 26 2.30 -11.22 8.24
C LEU A 26 3.75 -11.69 8.45
N VAL A 27 4.10 -12.80 7.80
CA VAL A 27 5.47 -13.28 7.69
C VAL A 27 5.92 -13.08 6.25
N MET A 28 6.94 -12.25 6.07
CA MET A 28 7.46 -11.85 4.77
C MET A 28 8.87 -12.40 4.57
N ALA A 29 9.22 -12.64 3.31
CA ALA A 29 10.62 -12.80 2.95
C ALA A 29 11.33 -11.44 3.11
N GLY A 30 12.45 -11.44 3.83
CA GLY A 30 13.29 -10.25 3.94
C GLY A 30 14.18 -10.06 2.72
N SER A 31 15.04 -9.04 2.78
CA SER A 31 16.03 -8.78 1.73
C SER A 31 16.97 -9.97 1.58
N ALA A 32 17.19 -10.42 0.33
CA ALA A 32 18.19 -11.44 0.04
C ALA A 32 19.63 -10.91 0.19
N ALA A 33 19.82 -9.60 0.02
CA ALA A 33 21.11 -8.93 0.19
C ALA A 33 21.27 -8.40 1.62
N MET A 34 22.42 -8.70 2.23
CA MET A 34 22.82 -8.22 3.55
C MET A 34 23.90 -7.15 3.39
N MET A 35 23.50 -5.88 3.46
CA MET A 35 24.39 -4.74 3.28
C MET A 35 24.68 -4.09 4.63
N SER A 36 25.95 -3.78 4.92
CA SER A 36 26.38 -3.20 6.19
C SER A 36 25.99 -1.72 6.34
N GLU A 37 26.12 -0.94 5.26
CA GLU A 37 25.83 0.51 5.29
C GLU A 37 24.37 0.84 4.96
N THR A 38 23.78 0.14 3.99
CA THR A 38 22.43 0.40 3.48
C THR A 38 21.54 -0.86 3.49
N PRO A 39 21.30 -1.47 4.67
CA PRO A 39 20.48 -2.66 4.77
C PRO A 39 19.05 -2.42 4.26
N GLY A 40 18.57 -3.33 3.41
CA GLY A 40 17.19 -3.33 2.93
C GLY A 40 16.18 -3.51 4.07
N ARG A 41 15.03 -2.84 3.98
CA ARG A 41 13.95 -2.92 4.97
C ARG A 41 12.59 -3.02 4.29
N ILE A 42 11.68 -3.78 4.89
CA ILE A 42 10.26 -3.75 4.54
C ILE A 42 9.66 -2.53 5.24
N LYS A 43 9.26 -1.51 4.47
CA LYS A 43 8.61 -0.31 5.02
C LYS A 43 7.09 -0.39 4.98
N TRP A 44 6.55 -1.00 3.93
CA TRP A 44 5.12 -1.20 3.71
C TRP A 44 4.93 -2.41 2.80
N LEU A 45 3.72 -2.97 2.83
CA LEU A 45 3.31 -4.00 1.88
C LEU A 45 2.71 -3.37 0.62
N THR A 46 2.42 -4.23 -0.36
CA THR A 46 1.61 -3.82 -1.51
C THR A 46 0.28 -3.22 -1.04
N ARG A 47 -0.27 -2.29 -1.80
CA ARG A 47 -1.56 -1.64 -1.49
C ARG A 47 -2.59 -2.01 -2.56
N PRO A 48 -3.89 -1.82 -2.30
CA PRO A 48 -4.95 -2.04 -3.29
C PRO A 48 -4.71 -1.28 -4.60
N LEU A 49 -5.32 -1.76 -5.68
CA LEU A 49 -5.20 -1.14 -6.99
C LEU A 49 -5.70 0.32 -6.93
N GLY A 50 -4.89 1.25 -7.44
CA GLY A 50 -5.21 2.67 -7.42
C GLY A 50 -5.09 3.35 -6.05
N TYR A 51 -4.58 2.68 -5.00
CA TYR A 51 -4.54 3.23 -3.64
C TYR A 51 -3.85 4.60 -3.54
N HIS A 52 -2.80 4.85 -4.32
CA HIS A 52 -2.05 6.11 -4.29
C HIS A 52 -2.49 7.11 -5.36
N ASN A 53 -3.53 6.83 -6.15
CA ASN A 53 -3.94 7.67 -7.27
C ASN A 53 -4.15 9.12 -6.83
N ARG A 54 -4.99 9.34 -5.82
CA ARG A 54 -5.32 10.69 -5.33
C ARG A 54 -4.09 11.44 -4.83
N TYR A 55 -3.25 10.77 -4.02
CA TYR A 55 -1.98 11.34 -3.56
C TYR A 55 -1.08 11.79 -4.71
N ILE A 56 -0.84 10.94 -5.71
CA ILE A 56 0.04 11.27 -6.84
C ILE A 56 -0.59 12.33 -7.75
N PHE A 57 -1.88 12.24 -8.03
CA PHE A 57 -2.60 13.20 -8.87
C PHE A 57 -2.55 14.61 -8.27
N LYS A 58 -2.81 14.75 -6.97
CA LYS A 58 -2.74 16.06 -6.31
C LYS A 58 -1.31 16.54 -6.12
N THR A 59 -0.39 15.70 -5.66
CA THR A 59 0.98 16.16 -5.28
C THR A 59 1.96 16.25 -6.44
N ARG A 60 1.85 15.38 -7.43
CA ARG A 60 2.84 15.29 -8.53
C ARG A 60 2.31 15.84 -9.84
N LEU A 61 1.00 15.69 -10.08
CA LEU A 61 0.37 16.16 -11.32
C LEU A 61 -0.40 17.47 -11.14
N GLY A 62 -0.67 17.88 -9.89
CA GLY A 62 -1.38 19.13 -9.60
C GLY A 62 -2.85 19.12 -10.00
N LEU A 63 -3.47 17.93 -10.14
CA LEU A 63 -4.89 17.82 -10.48
C LEU A 63 -5.76 18.19 -9.27
N SER A 64 -6.83 18.93 -9.53
CA SER A 64 -7.89 19.21 -8.57
C SER A 64 -8.82 18.01 -8.37
N GLU A 65 -9.58 18.01 -7.27
CA GLU A 65 -10.59 17.00 -6.96
C GLU A 65 -11.63 16.86 -8.07
N SER A 66 -12.01 17.97 -8.71
CA SER A 66 -12.99 17.96 -9.80
C SER A 66 -12.44 17.29 -11.06
N GLU A 67 -11.18 17.54 -11.41
CA GLU A 67 -10.49 16.87 -12.52
C GLU A 67 -10.34 15.37 -12.24
N ILE A 68 -9.96 14.98 -11.01
CA ILE A 68 -9.85 13.57 -10.62
C ILE A 68 -11.21 12.87 -10.75
N ARG A 69 -12.27 13.49 -10.22
CA ARG A 69 -13.65 12.95 -10.32
C ARG A 69 -14.12 12.86 -11.77
N GLN A 70 -13.72 13.80 -12.62
CA GLN A 70 -14.03 13.75 -14.05
C GLN A 70 -13.35 12.53 -14.71
N LEU A 71 -12.06 12.28 -14.42
CA LEU A 71 -11.34 11.10 -14.91
C LEU A 71 -11.96 9.79 -14.43
N GLU A 72 -12.43 9.74 -13.17
CA GLU A 72 -13.15 8.59 -12.60
C GLU A 72 -14.48 8.36 -13.33
N LYS A 73 -15.25 9.44 -13.57
CA LYS A 73 -16.53 9.41 -14.29
C LYS A 73 -16.37 8.94 -15.74
N GLU A 74 -15.31 9.38 -16.40
CA GLU A 74 -14.94 8.96 -17.76
C GLU A 74 -14.31 7.56 -17.82
N ARG A 75 -14.05 6.94 -16.65
CA ARG A 75 -13.39 5.63 -16.52
C ARG A 75 -11.98 5.59 -17.11
N VAL A 76 -11.29 6.72 -17.15
CA VAL A 76 -9.88 6.82 -17.54
C VAL A 76 -8.99 6.31 -16.40
N VAL A 77 -9.39 6.59 -15.15
CA VAL A 77 -8.74 6.10 -13.93
C VAL A 77 -9.74 5.36 -13.05
N GLY A 78 -9.24 4.48 -12.19
CA GLY A 78 -10.07 3.71 -11.28
C GLY A 78 -9.26 3.02 -10.19
N TYR A 79 -9.98 2.27 -9.37
CA TYR A 79 -9.43 1.56 -8.21
C TYR A 79 -9.40 0.06 -8.49
N TRP A 80 -10.22 -0.74 -7.81
CA TRP A 80 -10.23 -2.19 -7.94
C TRP A 80 -11.57 -2.73 -8.45
N ASP A 81 -11.50 -3.88 -9.11
CA ASP A 81 -12.66 -4.72 -9.42
C ASP A 81 -12.79 -5.85 -8.38
N TYR A 82 -13.76 -6.74 -8.54
CA TYR A 82 -14.01 -7.89 -7.66
C TYR A 82 -12.99 -9.03 -7.86
N ARG A 83 -11.70 -8.69 -7.91
CA ARG A 83 -10.59 -9.63 -8.05
C ARG A 83 -9.79 -9.73 -6.75
N VAL A 84 -9.44 -10.97 -6.39
CA VAL A 84 -8.63 -11.25 -5.20
C VAL A 84 -7.29 -10.52 -5.31
N GLY A 85 -6.88 -9.85 -4.24
CA GLY A 85 -5.62 -9.12 -4.15
C GLY A 85 -5.65 -7.69 -4.70
N GLN A 86 -6.73 -7.27 -5.37
CA GLN A 86 -6.84 -5.89 -5.89
C GLN A 86 -7.55 -4.94 -4.91
N ARG A 87 -8.49 -5.45 -4.10
CA ARG A 87 -9.27 -4.65 -3.15
C ARG A 87 -8.68 -4.68 -1.73
N PRO A 88 -8.96 -3.67 -0.88
CA PRO A 88 -8.61 -3.72 0.54
C PRO A 88 -9.23 -4.95 1.22
N PRO A 89 -8.61 -5.45 2.30
CA PRO A 89 -9.22 -6.50 3.11
C PRO A 89 -10.58 -6.06 3.66
N VAL A 90 -11.52 -7.00 3.79
CA VAL A 90 -12.90 -6.72 4.27
C VAL A 90 -12.96 -6.13 5.68
N TYR A 91 -11.88 -6.24 6.45
CA TYR A 91 -11.76 -5.71 7.80
C TYR A 91 -11.04 -4.35 7.88
N TYR A 92 -10.62 -3.79 6.75
CA TYR A 92 -9.95 -2.50 6.69
C TYR A 92 -10.91 -1.44 6.16
N ASN A 93 -11.10 -0.35 6.90
CA ASN A 93 -11.92 0.77 6.46
C ASN A 93 -11.09 1.70 5.58
N ILE A 94 -11.28 1.62 4.26
CA ILE A 94 -10.53 2.43 3.30
C ILE A 94 -11.04 3.88 3.23
N GLU A 95 -12.30 4.11 3.63
CA GLU A 95 -12.93 5.44 3.60
C GLU A 95 -12.32 6.38 4.66
N GLU A 96 -11.72 5.82 5.70
CA GLU A 96 -11.01 6.57 6.76
C GLU A 96 -9.51 6.71 6.50
N ASP A 97 -8.98 6.11 5.42
CA ASP A 97 -7.55 6.13 5.13
C ASP A 97 -7.13 7.50 4.56
N GLU A 98 -6.37 8.26 5.36
CA GLU A 98 -5.94 9.63 5.01
C GLU A 98 -5.09 9.68 3.73
N LEU A 99 -4.28 8.65 3.46
CA LEU A 99 -3.41 8.62 2.29
C LEU A 99 -4.18 8.23 1.03
N PHE A 100 -5.14 7.30 1.15
CA PHE A 100 -6.05 6.94 0.06
C PHE A 100 -6.93 8.13 -0.36
N ASN A 101 -7.50 8.83 0.63
CA ASN A 101 -8.40 9.96 0.42
C ASN A 101 -7.69 11.31 0.26
N TYR A 102 -6.36 11.32 0.27
CA TYR A 102 -5.46 12.47 0.27
C TYR A 102 -6.11 13.83 -0.07
N GLY A 103 -6.20 14.71 0.93
CA GLY A 103 -6.75 16.06 0.79
C GLY A 103 -8.28 16.14 0.75
N GLY A 104 -9.01 15.02 0.80
CA GLY A 104 -10.48 15.02 0.86
C GLY A 104 -11.15 15.83 -0.25
N GLU A 105 -12.35 16.35 0.02
CA GLU A 105 -13.12 17.20 -0.91
C GLU A 105 -12.58 18.66 -1.01
N SER A 106 -11.47 18.99 -0.37
CA SER A 106 -11.09 20.37 -0.07
C SER A 106 -10.49 21.17 -1.24
N ASP A 107 -10.75 20.80 -2.48
CA ASP A 107 -10.40 21.63 -3.63
C ASP A 107 -11.51 22.64 -3.99
N ALA A 108 -12.55 22.75 -3.15
CA ALA A 108 -13.47 23.87 -3.14
C ALA A 108 -12.77 25.13 -2.59
N LYS A 109 -11.98 25.78 -3.44
CA LYS A 109 -11.68 27.21 -3.35
C LYS A 109 -12.42 27.96 -4.43
#